data_AF-A0A916E1H7-F1
#
_entry.id   AF-A0A916E1H7-F1
#
_cell.length_a   1.000
_cell.length_b   1.000
_cell.length_c   1.000
_cell.angle_alpha   90.00
_cell.angle_beta   90.00
_cell.angle_gamma   90.00
#
_symmetry.space_group_name_H-M   'P 1'
#
loop_
_entity.id
_entity.type
_entity.pdbx_description
1 polymer ?
#
loop_
_entity_poly.entity_id
_entity_poly.type
_entity_poly.pdbx_seq_one_letter_code
_entity_poly.pdbx_strand_id
1 'polypeptide(L)'
;MKGIVRELKIQREIDFHENIIRYHGVTKFESENRINDNYMLVMEYADGGSLRNYLKKNFSKLTWDDKYLMAYQLASAVSCLHNKGIVHHNLHPGLRETVIPNTPEEYAKIYTKCWDGEPDDRPTIYQSERN
;
A
#
# COMPACT_ATOMS: atom_id res chain seq x y z
N MET A 1 18.83 -2.71 16.18
CA MET A 1 19.31 -1.55 15.39
C MET A 1 19.21 -1.72 13.87
N LYS A 2 19.68 -2.83 13.27
CA LYS A 2 19.68 -3.01 11.78
C LYS A 2 18.30 -2.84 11.09
N GLY A 3 17.21 -3.29 11.72
CA GLY A 3 15.85 -3.17 11.18
C GLY A 3 15.39 -1.71 11.04
N ILE A 4 15.45 -0.94 12.14
CA ILE A 4 15.07 0.49 12.15
C ILE A 4 15.92 1.30 11.18
N VAL A 5 17.23 1.07 11.10
CA VAL A 5 18.10 1.78 10.16
C VAL A 5 17.72 1.51 8.70
N ARG A 6 17.32 0.28 8.36
CA ARG A 6 16.82 -0.06 7.02
C ARG A 6 15.51 0.67 6.71
N GLU A 7 14.58 0.68 7.65
CA GLU A 7 13.27 1.32 7.48
C GLU A 7 13.39 2.84 7.34
N LEU A 8 14.28 3.46 8.11
CA LEU A 8 14.61 4.88 8.00
C LEU A 8 15.20 5.26 6.63
N LYS A 9 16.07 4.42 6.07
CA LYS A 9 16.63 4.65 4.74
C LYS A 9 15.55 4.63 3.68
N ILE A 10 14.67 3.63 3.74
CA ILE A 10 13.53 3.50 2.84
C ILE A 10 12.62 4.72 2.94
N GLN A 11 12.19 5.09 4.16
CA GLN A 11 11.27 6.22 4.38
C GLN A 11 11.82 7.54 3.81
N ARG A 12 13.11 7.83 3.99
CA ARG A 12 13.74 9.05 3.45
C ARG A 12 13.74 9.10 1.91
N GLU A 13 13.70 7.96 1.23
CA GLU A 13 13.71 7.91 -0.23
C GLU A 13 12.32 8.05 -0.86
N ILE A 14 11.24 7.92 -0.08
CA ILE A 14 9.86 7.78 -0.58
C ILE A 14 8.85 8.76 0.03
N ASP A 15 9.26 9.58 1.01
CA ASP A 15 8.43 10.55 1.76
C ASP A 15 7.76 11.65 0.91
N PHE A 16 8.02 11.68 -0.40
CA PHE A 16 7.44 12.66 -1.32
C PHE A 16 6.10 12.22 -1.94
N HIS A 17 5.72 10.95 -1.83
CA HIS A 17 4.51 10.43 -2.48
C HIS A 17 3.28 10.60 -1.57
N GLU A 18 2.22 11.23 -2.08
CA GLU A 18 1.04 11.61 -1.28
C GLU A 18 0.27 10.41 -0.66
N ASN A 19 0.36 9.23 -1.26
CA ASN A 19 -0.27 8.01 -0.74
C ASN A 19 0.68 7.13 0.11
N ILE A 20 1.81 7.68 0.57
CA ILE A 20 2.74 7.01 1.50
C ILE A 20 2.74 7.81 2.81
N ILE A 21 2.59 7.12 3.95
CA ILE A 21 2.60 7.75 5.28
C ILE A 21 3.91 8.48 5.50
N ARG A 22 3.82 9.77 5.83
CA ARG A 22 5.00 10.59 6.05
C ARG A 22 5.79 10.18 7.28
N TYR A 23 7.10 10.31 7.19
CA TYR A 23 8.01 10.05 8.31
C TYR A 23 8.48 11.38 8.93
N HIS A 24 8.33 11.52 10.25
CA HIS A 24 8.67 12.76 10.97
C HIS A 24 9.96 12.66 11.79
N GLY A 25 10.36 11.47 12.24
CA GLY A 25 11.55 11.35 13.08
C GLY A 25 11.68 10.03 13.85
N VAL A 26 12.72 9.93 14.67
CA VAL A 26 12.89 8.84 15.65
C VAL A 26 12.85 9.44 17.05
N THR A 27 12.19 8.76 17.97
CA THR A 27 12.28 9.06 19.40
C THR A 27 12.85 7.86 20.16
N LYS A 28 13.34 8.10 21.37
CA LYS A 28 13.86 7.05 22.27
C LYS A 28 12.98 6.99 23.51
N PHE A 29 12.57 5.78 23.87
CA PHE A 29 11.83 5.52 25.09
C PHE A 29 12.75 4.91 26.16
N GLU A 30 12.95 5.63 27.25
CA GLU A 30 13.71 5.14 28.39
C GLU A 30 12.80 4.26 29.27
N SER A 31 13.05 2.95 29.27
CA SER A 31 12.37 2.00 30.13
C SER A 31 13.34 1.58 31.22
N GLU A 32 12.97 1.81 32.48
CA GLU A 32 13.78 1.50 33.67
C GLU A 32 14.21 0.02 33.76
N ASN A 33 13.57 -0.88 32.99
CA ASN A 33 13.78 -2.32 33.04
C ASN A 33 14.28 -2.96 31.73
N ARG A 34 14.72 -2.17 30.74
CA ARG A 34 15.29 -2.72 29.49
C ARG A 34 16.56 -2.00 29.07
N ILE A 35 17.68 -2.72 29.13
CA ILE A 35 19.03 -2.29 28.67
C ILE A 35 19.07 -2.05 27.14
N ASN A 36 18.01 -2.42 26.39
CA ASN A 36 17.98 -2.26 24.95
C ASN A 36 17.37 -0.93 24.50
N ASP A 37 18.11 -0.26 23.62
CA ASP A 37 17.73 0.85 22.76
C ASP A 37 16.30 0.75 22.18
N ASN A 38 15.31 1.26 22.90
CA ASN A 38 13.92 1.31 22.45
C ASN A 38 13.70 2.58 21.60
N TYR A 39 14.21 2.55 20.37
CA TYR A 39 13.89 3.56 19.37
C TYR A 39 12.49 3.31 18.79
N MET A 40 11.70 4.37 18.65
CA MET A 40 10.38 4.36 18.02
C MET A 40 10.37 5.31 16.83
N LEU A 41 9.64 4.95 15.77
CA LEU A 41 9.41 5.82 14.62
C LEU A 41 8.25 6.78 14.91
N VAL A 42 8.42 8.05 14.55
CA VAL A 42 7.38 9.08 14.55
C VAL A 42 6.92 9.24 13.11
N MET A 43 5.64 8.95 12.86
CA MET A 43 5.03 8.91 11.54
C MET A 43 3.74 9.72 11.55
N GLU A 44 3.29 10.15 10.37
CA GLU A 44 1.98 10.75 10.18
C GLU A 44 0.87 9.81 10.69
N TYR A 45 -0.09 10.40 11.40
CA TYR A 45 -1.23 9.67 11.92
C TYR A 45 -2.34 9.63 10.87
N ALA A 46 -2.63 8.43 10.35
CA ALA A 46 -3.79 8.19 9.51
C ALA A 46 -5.04 7.99 10.38
N ASP A 47 -5.90 9.00 10.40
CA ASP A 47 -7.21 8.88 11.03
C ASP A 47 -8.14 7.98 10.17
N GLY A 48 -9.05 7.26 10.84
CA GLY A 48 -9.95 6.31 10.17
C GLY A 48 -9.60 4.82 10.37
N GLY A 49 -8.46 4.52 10.98
CA GLY A 49 -8.06 3.16 11.33
C GLY A 49 -7.61 2.33 10.12
N SER A 50 -7.58 1.00 10.25
CA SER A 50 -7.06 0.16 9.17
C SER A 50 -8.02 0.08 7.98
N LEU A 51 -7.47 0.07 6.77
CA LEU A 51 -8.21 -0.15 5.52
C LEU A 51 -9.12 -1.38 5.62
N ARG A 52 -8.65 -2.47 6.22
CA ARG A 52 -9.44 -3.68 6.46
C ARG A 52 -10.71 -3.40 7.27
N ASN A 53 -10.60 -2.62 8.34
CA ASN A 53 -11.74 -2.28 9.19
C ASN A 53 -12.68 -1.30 8.50
N TYR A 54 -12.12 -0.35 7.74
CA TYR A 54 -12.90 0.57 6.94
C TYR A 54 -13.73 -0.16 5.88
N LEU A 55 -13.11 -1.03 5.08
CA LEU A 55 -13.77 -1.82 4.05
C LEU A 55 -14.86 -2.72 4.65
N LYS A 56 -14.58 -3.42 5.76
CA LYS A 56 -15.60 -4.25 6.46
C LYS A 56 -16.88 -3.47 6.80
N LYS A 57 -16.77 -2.18 7.13
CA LYS A 57 -17.91 -1.34 7.54
C LYS A 57 -18.61 -0.65 6.38
N ASN A 58 -17.86 -0.32 5.32
CA ASN A 58 -18.32 0.61 4.29
C ASN A 58 -18.39 0.01 2.88
N PHE A 59 -18.00 -1.26 2.67
CA PHE A 59 -17.91 -1.85 1.32
C PHE A 59 -19.17 -1.70 0.46
N SER A 60 -20.36 -1.84 1.06
CA SER A 60 -21.65 -1.69 0.37
C SER A 60 -22.04 -0.25 0.09
N LYS A 61 -21.42 0.73 0.76
CA LYS A 61 -21.66 2.17 0.58
C LYS A 61 -20.74 2.78 -0.48
N LEU A 62 -19.59 2.14 -0.73
CA LEU A 62 -18.62 2.58 -1.73
C LEU A 62 -19.15 2.30 -3.13
N THR A 63 -19.11 3.33 -3.97
CA THR A 63 -19.33 3.18 -5.40
C THR A 63 -18.16 2.42 -6.04
N TRP A 64 -18.31 2.04 -7.31
CA TRP A 64 -17.20 1.43 -8.04
C TRP A 64 -16.06 2.42 -8.30
N ASP A 65 -16.38 3.69 -8.50
CA ASP A 65 -15.39 4.74 -8.70
C ASP A 65 -14.58 4.99 -7.42
N ASP A 66 -15.21 4.95 -6.24
CA ASP A 66 -14.50 5.02 -4.96
C ASP A 66 -13.52 3.84 -4.81
N LYS A 67 -13.95 2.64 -5.18
CA LYS A 67 -13.12 1.42 -5.13
C LYS A 67 -11.95 1.51 -6.09
N TYR A 68 -12.21 1.99 -7.30
CA TYR A 68 -11.19 2.23 -8.31
C TYR A 68 -10.16 3.26 -7.83
N LEU A 69 -10.61 4.39 -7.28
CA LEU A 69 -9.73 5.45 -6.79
C LEU A 69 -8.82 4.94 -5.65
N MET A 70 -9.37 4.17 -4.69
CA MET A 70 -8.54 3.56 -3.64
C MET A 70 -7.52 2.57 -4.21
N ALA A 71 -7.92 1.72 -5.16
CA ALA A 71 -7.02 0.77 -5.80
C ALA A 71 -5.91 1.48 -6.58
N TYR A 72 -6.24 2.57 -7.26
CA TYR A 72 -5.29 3.43 -7.97
C TYR A 72 -4.28 4.07 -7.02
N GLN A 73 -4.72 4.68 -5.92
CA GLN A 73 -3.84 5.29 -4.92
C GLN A 73 -2.84 4.27 -4.34
N LEU A 74 -3.32 3.06 -4.05
CA LEU A 74 -2.45 1.95 -3.58
C LEU A 74 -1.46 1.53 -4.67
N ALA A 75 -1.93 1.33 -5.91
CA ALA A 75 -1.06 0.99 -7.02
C ALA A 75 0.01 2.07 -7.27
N SER A 76 -0.35 3.35 -7.13
CA SER A 76 0.54 4.49 -7.33
C SER A 76 1.66 4.51 -6.29
N ALA A 77 1.30 4.36 -5.00
CA ALA A 77 2.29 4.21 -3.94
C ALA A 77 3.25 3.03 -4.19
N VAL A 78 2.73 1.88 -4.62
CA VAL A 78 3.55 0.68 -4.88
C VAL A 78 4.44 0.86 -6.11
N SER A 79 3.94 1.52 -7.16
CA SER A 79 4.74 1.90 -8.33
C SER A 79 5.90 2.82 -7.93
N CYS A 80 5.65 3.79 -7.05
CA CYS A 80 6.70 4.65 -6.48
C CYS A 80 7.78 3.84 -5.77
N LEU A 81 7.40 2.87 -4.93
CA LEU A 81 8.35 1.96 -4.25
C LEU A 81 9.17 1.16 -5.27
N HIS A 82 8.51 0.57 -6.28
CA HIS A 82 9.18 -0.25 -7.29
C HIS A 82 10.17 0.55 -8.14
N ASN A 83 9.87 1.82 -8.46
CA ASN A 83 10.79 2.72 -9.16
C ASN A 83 12.07 3.01 -8.36
N LYS A 84 12.06 2.79 -7.04
CA LYS A 84 13.23 2.86 -6.16
C LYS A 84 13.88 1.50 -5.91
N GLY A 85 13.41 0.44 -6.56
CA GLY A 85 13.87 -0.93 -6.33
C GLY A 85 13.42 -1.51 -4.99
N ILE A 86 12.38 -0.94 -4.37
CA ILE A 86 11.86 -1.35 -3.05
C ILE A 86 10.62 -2.21 -3.24
N VAL A 87 10.67 -3.46 -2.77
CA VAL A 87 9.53 -4.37 -2.75
C VAL A 87 8.84 -4.27 -1.38
N HIS A 88 7.52 -4.07 -1.34
CA HIS A 88 6.78 -3.94 -0.08
C HIS A 88 6.64 -5.26 0.70
N HIS A 89 6.71 -6.41 0.01
CA HIS A 89 6.64 -7.79 0.53
C HIS A 89 5.33 -8.26 1.20
N ASN A 90 4.53 -7.37 1.78
CA ASN A 90 3.35 -7.74 2.58
C ASN A 90 2.03 -7.10 2.13
N LEU A 91 1.86 -6.87 0.82
CA LEU A 91 0.61 -6.32 0.28
C LEU A 91 -0.52 -7.36 0.19
N HIS A 92 -0.21 -8.66 0.14
CA HIS A 92 -1.21 -9.72 -0.06
C HIS A 92 -0.82 -11.06 0.57
N PRO A 93 -1.77 -11.89 1.05
CA PRO A 93 -1.52 -13.26 1.51
C PRO A 93 -1.17 -14.29 0.41
N GLY A 94 -0.96 -13.86 -0.84
CA GLY A 94 -0.47 -14.71 -1.94
C GLY A 94 -1.52 -15.46 -2.77
N LEU A 95 -2.82 -15.30 -2.50
CA LEU A 95 -3.90 -15.98 -3.24
C LEU A 95 -4.57 -15.07 -4.27
N ARG A 96 -4.72 -15.49 -5.53
CA ARG A 96 -5.52 -14.71 -6.50
C ARG A 96 -7.00 -14.76 -6.10
N GLU A 97 -7.67 -13.60 -6.11
CA GLU A 97 -9.10 -13.55 -5.80
C GLU A 97 -9.92 -14.05 -7.00
N THR A 98 -11.09 -14.62 -6.74
CA THR A 98 -12.08 -14.88 -7.80
C THR A 98 -12.84 -13.59 -8.11
N VAL A 99 -13.33 -13.44 -9.35
CA VAL A 99 -14.19 -12.31 -9.73
C VAL A 99 -15.34 -12.17 -8.74
N ILE A 100 -15.43 -11.00 -8.09
CA ILE A 100 -16.46 -10.74 -7.09
C ILE A 100 -17.80 -10.55 -7.81
N PRO A 101 -18.89 -11.22 -7.39
CA PRO A 101 -20.21 -11.02 -8.00
C PRO A 101 -20.62 -9.54 -8.04
N ASN A 102 -21.25 -9.12 -9.15
CA ASN A 102 -21.66 -7.74 -9.43
C ASN A 102 -20.52 -6.74 -9.67
N THR A 103 -19.30 -7.21 -9.95
CA THR A 103 -18.23 -6.37 -10.49
C THR A 103 -18.58 -5.96 -11.94
N PRO A 104 -18.54 -4.65 -12.29
CA PRO A 104 -18.67 -4.21 -13.67
C PRO A 104 -17.59 -4.82 -14.54
N GLU A 105 -17.94 -5.12 -15.79
CA GLU A 105 -17.10 -5.88 -16.71
C GLU A 105 -15.74 -5.20 -16.96
N GLU A 106 -15.73 -3.87 -17.05
CA GLU A 106 -14.52 -3.06 -17.24
C GLU A 106 -13.52 -3.23 -16.10
N TYR A 107 -13.99 -3.13 -14.85
CA TYR A 107 -13.14 -3.36 -13.68
C TYR A 107 -12.65 -4.81 -13.60
N ALA A 108 -13.52 -5.78 -13.93
CA ALA A 108 -13.14 -7.19 -13.97
C ALA A 108 -12.01 -7.44 -14.97
N LYS A 109 -12.09 -6.85 -16.17
CA LYS A 109 -11.03 -6.94 -17.19
C LYS A 109 -9.70 -6.37 -16.70
N ILE A 110 -9.72 -5.24 -15.98
CA ILE A 110 -8.50 -4.60 -15.47
C ILE A 110 -7.74 -5.53 -14.52
N TYR A 111 -8.36 -5.99 -13.42
CA TYR A 111 -7.60 -6.77 -12.43
C TYR A 111 -7.31 -8.21 -12.87
N THR A 112 -8.13 -8.80 -13.75
CA THR A 112 -7.79 -10.11 -14.33
C THR A 112 -6.54 -10.01 -15.22
N LYS A 113 -6.42 -8.95 -16.02
CA LYS A 113 -5.21 -8.67 -16.81
C LYS A 113 -3.99 -8.39 -15.94
N CYS A 114 -4.15 -7.77 -14.77
CA CYS A 114 -3.06 -7.58 -13.80
C CYS A 114 -2.44 -8.89 -13.29
N TRP A 115 -3.14 -10.02 -13.42
CA TRP A 115 -2.66 -11.33 -12.96
C TRP A 115 -2.25 -12.26 -14.11
N ASP A 116 -2.03 -11.71 -15.31
CA ASP A 116 -1.59 -12.49 -16.45
C ASP A 116 -0.35 -13.34 -16.12
N GLY A 117 -0.30 -14.56 -16.66
CA GLY A 117 0.83 -15.46 -16.49
C GLY A 117 2.10 -14.85 -17.07
N GLU A 118 1.97 -14.15 -18.20
CA GLU A 118 3.05 -13.46 -18.88
C GLU A 118 3.25 -12.05 -18.26
N PRO A 119 4.40 -11.77 -17.63
CA PRO A 119 4.63 -10.48 -16.97
C PRO A 119 4.53 -9.28 -17.92
N ASP A 120 4.94 -9.46 -19.18
CA ASP A 120 4.96 -8.40 -20.19
C ASP A 120 3.55 -8.02 -20.69
N ASP A 121 2.57 -8.90 -20.51
CA ASP A 121 1.17 -8.66 -20.89
C ASP A 121 0.38 -7.95 -19.78
N ARG A 122 0.96 -7.82 -18.59
CA ARG A 122 0.33 -7.10 -17.46
C ARG A 122 0.34 -5.59 -17.73
N PRO A 123 -0.76 -4.89 -17.44
CA PRO A 123 -0.85 -3.47 -17.66
C PRO A 123 0.11 -2.70 -16.74
N THR A 124 0.72 -1.65 -17.27
CA THR A 124 1.36 -0.62 -16.42
C THR A 124 0.29 0.23 -15.73
N ILE A 125 0.66 0.89 -14.63
CA ILE A 125 -0.28 1.77 -13.91
C ILE A 125 -0.91 2.86 -14.80
N TYR A 126 -0.18 3.36 -15.79
CA TYR A 126 -0.65 4.38 -16.74
C TYR A 126 -1.62 3.82 -17.79
N GLN A 127 -1.59 2.51 -18.04
CA GLN A 127 -2.51 1.86 -18.98
C GLN A 127 -3.87 1.57 -18.32
N SER A 128 -3.92 1.45 -16.99
CA SER A 128 -5.18 1.38 -16.25
C SER A 128 -5.97 2.69 -16.20
N GLU A 129 -5.36 3.83 -16.56
CA GLU A 129 -6.00 5.17 -16.52
C GLU A 129 -6.88 5.50 -17.74
N ARG A 130 -6.88 4.64 -18.78
CA ARG A 130 -7.47 4.96 -20.10
C ARG A 130 -8.84 4.33 -20.39
N ASN A 131 -9.49 3.73 -19.40
CA ASN A 131 -10.81 3.12 -19.55
C ASN A 131 -11.86 3.92 -18.78
#